data_AF-A0A223SCS4-F1
#
_entry.id   AF-A0A223SCS4-F1
#
_cell.length_a   1.000
_cell.length_b   1.000
_cell.length_c   1.000
_cell.angle_alpha   90.00
_cell.angle_beta   90.00
_cell.angle_gamma   90.00
#
_symmetry.space_group_name_H-M   'P 1'
#
loop_
_entity.id
_entity.type
_entity.pdbx_description
1 polymer ?
#
loop_
_entity_poly.entity_id
_entity_poly.type
_entity_poly.pdbx_seq_one_letter_code
_entity_poly.pdbx_strand_id
1 'polypeptide(L)' 'MLGAALLGLVGGFVLGIVVSEAIAISALMMFGGIEELRVLRFLPGVLAFVGFIGAPLLVMRTRKADAHRVSGETPGR' A
#
# COMPACT_ATOMS: atom_id res chain seq x y z
N MET A 1 11.65 11.13 15.22
CA MET A 1 10.50 11.05 14.28
C MET A 1 10.79 10.16 13.07
N LEU A 2 11.96 10.27 12.43
CA LEU A 2 12.32 9.46 11.26
C LEU A 2 12.25 7.93 11.50
N GLY A 3 12.68 7.45 12.67
CA GLY A 3 12.66 6.02 13.01
C GLY A 3 11.25 5.41 13.11
N ALA A 4 10.27 6.15 13.66
CA ALA A 4 8.88 5.70 13.73
C ALA A 4 8.23 5.66 12.34
N ALA A 5 8.56 6.61 11.47
CA ALA A 5 8.10 6.62 10.08
C ALA A 5 8.69 5.44 9.27
N LEU A 6 9.97 5.13 9.48
CA LEU A 6 10.63 3.99 8.85
C LEU A 6 10.07 2.65 9.35
N LEU A 7 9.82 2.53 10.66
CA LEU A 7 9.18 1.35 11.24
C LEU A 7 7.73 1.18 10.75
N GLY A 8 6.99 2.27 10.60
CA GLY A 8 5.65 2.24 10.00
C GLY A 8 5.68 1.82 8.53
N LEU A 9 6.66 2.29 7.76
CA LEU A 9 6.86 1.92 6.36
C LEU A 9 7.21 0.44 6.21
N VAL A 10 8.21 -0.03 6.97
CA VAL A 10 8.66 -1.43 6.94
C VAL A 10 7.58 -2.36 7.48
N GLY A 11 6.91 -1.98 8.58
CA GLY A 11 5.81 -2.74 9.16
C GLY A 11 4.63 -2.85 8.19
N GLY A 12 4.23 -1.74 7.54
CA GLY A 12 3.18 -1.76 6.53
C GLY A 12 3.53 -2.61 5.30
N PHE A 13 4.81 -2.62 4.89
CA PHE A 13 5.29 -3.47 3.81
C PHE A 13 5.20 -4.96 4.14
N VAL A 14 5.75 -5.35 5.30
CA VAL A 14 5.74 -6.75 5.76
C VAL A 14 4.30 -7.23 5.94
N LEU A 15 3.45 -6.43 6.58
CA LEU A 15 2.03 -6.75 6.75
C LEU A 15 1.32 -6.90 5.39
N GLY A 16 1.63 -6.02 4.44
CA GLY A 16 1.12 -6.07 3.08
C GLY A 16 1.49 -7.36 2.35
N ILE A 17 2.74 -7.82 2.48
CA ILE A 17 3.19 -9.11 1.93
C ILE A 17 2.44 -10.28 2.57
N VAL A 18 2.32 -10.30 3.89
CA VAL A 18 1.66 -11.40 4.61
C VAL A 18 0.19 -11.51 4.21
N VAL A 19 -0.55 -10.39 4.17
CA VAL A 19 -1.95 -10.36 3.75
C VAL A 19 -2.09 -10.79 2.29
N SER A 20 -1.18 -10.32 1.44
CA SER A 20 -1.10 -10.65 0.02
C SER A 20 -0.91 -12.15 -0.23
N GLU A 21 0.03 -12.80 0.46
CA GLU A 21 0.20 -14.26 0.41
C GLU A 21 -1.02 -15.01 0.95
N ALA A 22 -1.60 -14.56 2.06
CA ALA A 22 -2.77 -15.19 2.63
C ALA A 22 -3.94 -15.23 1.63
N ILE A 23 -4.19 -14.12 0.92
CA ILE A 23 -5.20 -14.06 -0.15
C ILE A 23 -4.85 -15.00 -1.30
N ALA A 24 -3.58 -15.06 -1.71
CA ALA A 24 -3.12 -15.97 -2.78
C ALA A 24 -3.37 -17.45 -2.43
N ILE A 25 -3.03 -17.85 -1.19
CA ILE A 25 -3.22 -19.20 -0.68
C ILE A 25 -4.71 -19.53 -0.57
N SER A 26 -5.52 -18.62 -0.03
CA SER A 26 -6.98 -18.79 0.04
C SER A 26 -7.60 -18.95 -1.35
N ALA A 27 -7.17 -18.15 -2.33
CA ALA A 27 -7.64 -18.26 -3.71
C ALA A 27 -7.21 -19.61 -4.35
N LEU A 28 -5.98 -20.05 -4.14
CA LEU A 28 -5.51 -21.35 -4.64
C LEU A 28 -6.25 -22.53 -4.00
N MET A 29 -6.55 -22.47 -2.71
CA MET A 29 -7.36 -23.46 -2.02
C MET A 29 -8.81 -23.47 -2.50
N MET A 30 -9.38 -22.30 -2.79
CA MET A 30 -10.79 -22.17 -3.19
C MET A 30 -11.03 -22.54 -4.67
N PHE A 31 -10.06 -22.26 -5.55
CA PHE A 31 -10.21 -22.46 -6.99
C PHE A 31 -9.44 -23.67 -7.56
N GLY A 32 -8.68 -24.39 -6.73
CA GLY A 32 -8.22 -25.75 -7.01
C GLY A 32 -7.43 -25.94 -8.32
N GLY A 33 -6.13 -25.62 -8.30
CA GLY A 33 -5.14 -26.28 -9.16
C GLY A 33 -5.19 -26.04 -10.68
N ILE A 34 -5.88 -24.99 -11.16
CA ILE A 34 -5.86 -24.63 -12.59
C ILE A 34 -4.53 -23.93 -12.89
N GLU A 35 -3.73 -24.42 -13.86
CA GLU A 35 -2.42 -23.84 -14.20
C GLU A 35 -2.49 -22.33 -14.51
N GLU A 36 -3.61 -21.85 -15.05
CA GLU A 36 -3.84 -20.41 -15.33
C GLU A 36 -3.92 -19.55 -14.05
N LEU A 37 -4.30 -20.12 -12.90
CA LEU A 37 -4.27 -19.44 -11.60
C LEU A 37 -2.84 -19.28 -11.04
N ARG A 38 -1.83 -19.96 -11.60
CA ARG A 38 -0.42 -19.72 -11.21
C ARG A 38 0.03 -18.31 -11.56
N VAL A 39 -0.52 -17.67 -12.58
CA VAL A 39 -0.16 -16.27 -12.87
C VAL A 39 -0.80 -15.34 -11.83
N LEU A 40 -2.02 -15.66 -11.38
CA LEU A 40 -2.68 -14.92 -10.31
C LEU A 40 -1.94 -14.98 -8.97
N ARG A 41 -1.06 -15.97 -8.72
CA ARG A 41 -0.23 -16.01 -7.50
C ARG A 41 0.75 -14.85 -7.39
N PHE A 42 1.12 -14.22 -8.52
CA PHE A 42 2.01 -13.07 -8.54
C PHE A 42 1.27 -11.74 -8.41
N LEU A 43 -0.04 -11.73 -8.68
CA LEU A 43 -0.85 -10.52 -8.65
C LEU A 43 -0.87 -9.88 -7.25
N PRO A 44 -1.01 -10.63 -6.14
CA PRO A 44 -0.90 -10.07 -4.80
C PRO A 44 0.48 -9.46 -4.53
N GLY A 45 1.57 -10.08 -4.99
CA GLY A 45 2.92 -9.54 -4.85
C GLY A 45 3.10 -8.23 -5.62
N VAL A 46 2.58 -8.18 -6.85
CA VAL A 46 2.57 -6.96 -7.68
C VAL A 46 1.74 -5.86 -7.02
N LEU A 47 0.57 -6.17 -6.49
CA LEU A 47 -0.28 -5.20 -5.77
C LEU A 47 0.38 -4.70 -4.49
N ALA A 48 1.04 -5.58 -3.72
CA ALA A 48 1.80 -5.19 -2.55
C ALA A 48 2.97 -4.25 -2.91
N PHE A 49 3.68 -4.53 -4.01
CA PHE A 49 4.75 -3.66 -4.51
C PHE A 49 4.24 -2.30 -4.98
N VAL A 50 3.16 -2.28 -5.78
CA VAL A 50 2.51 -1.04 -6.23
C VAL A 50 1.94 -0.26 -5.05
N GLY A 51 1.34 -0.94 -4.06
CA GLY A 51 0.84 -0.31 -2.84
C GLY A 51 1.97 0.27 -1.98
N PHE A 52 3.10 -0.44 -1.85
CA PHE A 52 4.25 0.03 -1.09
C PHE A 52 4.90 1.29 -1.68
N ILE A 53 4.95 1.40 -3.01
CA ILE A 53 5.48 2.60 -3.70
C ILE A 53 4.40 3.69 -3.79
N GLY A 54 3.17 3.30 -4.11
CA GLY A 54 2.04 4.19 -4.34
C GLY A 54 1.52 4.84 -3.07
N ALA A 55 1.49 4.14 -1.93
CA ALA A 55 1.04 4.68 -0.65
C ALA A 55 1.86 5.90 -0.18
N PRO A 56 3.21 5.86 -0.12
CA PRO A 56 3.98 7.04 0.24
C PRO A 56 3.81 8.19 -0.77
N LEU A 57 3.71 7.90 -2.08
CA LEU A 57 3.43 8.93 -3.09
C LEU A 57 2.05 9.59 -2.90
N LEU A 58 1.02 8.80 -2.60
CA LEU A 58 -0.32 9.29 -2.35
C LEU A 58 -0.37 10.14 -1.08
N VAL A 59 0.30 9.69 -0.01
CA VAL A 59 0.41 10.44 1.26
C VAL A 59 1.19 11.74 1.08
N MET A 60 2.24 11.76 0.26
CA MET A 60 2.95 13.00 -0.08
C MET A 60 2.07 13.96 -0.88
N ARG A 61 1.19 13.45 -1.75
CA ARG A 61 0.25 14.26 -2.53
C ARG A 61 -0.87 14.84 -1.67
N THR A 62 -1.45 14.06 -0.75
CA THR A 62 -2.50 14.55 0.16
C THR A 62 -1.95 15.61 1.11
N ARG A 63 -0.75 15.41 1.68
CA ARG A 63 -0.09 16.43 2.51
C ARG A 63 0.17 17.75 1.77
N LYS A 64 0.51 17.69 0.47
CA LYS A 64 0.63 18.91 -0.36
C LYS A 64 -0.72 19.58 -0.61
N ALA A 65 -1.79 18.81 -0.83
CA ALA A 65 -3.13 19.35 -1.02
C ALA A 65 -3.65 20.05 0.25
N ASP A 66 -3.38 19.49 1.42
CA ASP A 66 -3.77 20.08 2.71
C ASP A 66 -2.97 21.35 3.02
N ALA A 67 -1.67 21.39 2.69
CA ALA A 67 -0.84 22.58 2.87
C ALA A 67 -1.32 23.78 2.03
N HIS A 68 -1.86 23.53 0.83
CA HIS A 68 -2.46 24.57 -0.01
C HIS A 68 -3.80 25.07 0.52
N ARG A 69 -4.61 24.22 1.18
CA ARG A 69 -5.85 24.67 1.84
C ARG A 69 -5.56 25.59 3.02
N VAL A 70 -4.62 25.22 3.88
CA VAL A 70 -4.27 26.01 5.08
C VAL A 70 -3.68 27.39 4.71
N SER A 71 -2.93 27.48 3.60
CA SER A 71 -2.38 28.77 3.12
C SER A 71 -3.42 29.70 2.48
N GLY A 72 -4.62 29.20 2.15
CA GLY A 72 -5.74 30.01 1.67
C GLY A 72 -6.62 30.59 2.78
N GLU A 73 -6.44 30.13 4.02
CA GLU A 73 -7.29 30.42 5.19
C GLU A 73 -6.63 31.34 6.22
N THR A 74 -5.59 32.09 5.85
CA THR A 74 -5.21 33.30 6.60
C THR A 74 -5.88 34.52 5.97
N PRO A 75 -7.17 34.81 6.27
CA PRO A 75 -7.67 36.16 6.12
C PRO A 75 -6.86 37.04 7.08
N GLY A 76 -6.53 38.23 6.60
CA GLY A 76 -5.69 39.19 7.30
C GLY A 76 -6.16 39.48 8.72
N ARG A 77 -5.15 39.79 9.53
CA ARG A 77 -5.20 40.71 10.68
C ARG A 77 -6.49 41.49 10.89
#